data_AF-A0A2G8HU92-F1
#
_entry.id   AF-A0A2G8HU92-F1
#
_cell.length_a   1.000
_cell.length_b   1.000
_cell.length_c   1.000
_cell.angle_alpha   90.00
_cell.angle_beta   90.00
_cell.angle_gamma   90.00
#
_symmetry.space_group_name_H-M   'P 1'
#
loop_
_entity.id
_entity.type
_entity.pdbx_description
1 polymer ?
#
loop_
_entity_poly.entity_id
_entity_poly.type
_entity_poly.pdbx_seq_one_letter_code
_entity_poly.pdbx_strand_id
1 'polypeptide(L)'
;MQKQPQWKDRFSEMVQVCQEELKRTTEIGKKMLSASKTNTTLHEAYEELGHLTFKAVEEGKLEFDDARVKELVNTIKSCEFDLEKIENDVNDIKKNSKE
;
A
#
# COMPACT_ATOMS: atom_id res chain seq x y z
N MET A 1 -7.68 51.11 17.95
CA MET A 1 -7.27 49.89 17.20
C MET A 1 -6.67 48.90 18.19
N GLN A 2 -7.46 47.93 18.67
CA GLN A 2 -6.99 46.90 19.59
C GLN A 2 -6.15 45.88 18.80
N LYS A 3 -4.85 45.80 19.10
CA LYS A 3 -3.98 44.74 18.59
C LYS A 3 -4.45 43.42 19.21
N GLN A 4 -5.13 42.58 18.43
CA GLN A 4 -5.39 41.20 18.84
C GLN A 4 -4.04 40.48 19.11
N PRO A 5 -4.01 39.54 20.07
CA PRO A 5 -2.77 38.93 20.51
C PRO A 5 -2.26 37.95 19.46
N GLN A 6 -1.32 38.39 18.62
CA GLN A 6 -0.61 37.60 17.60
C GLN A 6 -0.15 36.20 18.09
N TRP A 7 0.10 36.04 19.40
CA TRP A 7 0.50 34.76 19.97
C TRP A 7 -0.61 33.69 19.94
N LYS A 8 -1.89 34.07 20.07
CA LYS A 8 -3.01 33.13 19.91
C LYS A 8 -3.11 32.63 18.47
N ASP A 9 -2.88 33.51 17.50
CA ASP A 9 -2.89 33.16 16.08
C ASP A 9 -1.74 32.21 15.76
N ARG A 10 -0.53 32.47 16.28
CA ARG A 10 0.64 31.58 16.15
C ARG A 10 0.43 30.20 16.79
N PHE A 11 -0.23 30.16 17.94
CA PHE A 11 -0.56 28.89 18.59
C PHE A 11 -1.61 28.11 17.79
N SER A 12 -2.63 28.80 17.28
CA SER A 12 -3.64 28.20 16.42
C SER A 12 -3.03 27.62 15.15
N GLU A 13 -2.12 28.36 14.49
CA GLU A 13 -1.33 27.88 13.34
C GLU A 13 -0.54 26.61 13.69
N MET A 14 0.16 26.60 14.82
CA MET A 14 0.99 25.47 15.23
C MET A 14 0.17 24.20 15.51
N VAL A 15 -0.98 24.35 16.18
CA VAL A 15 -1.89 23.23 16.44
C VAL A 15 -2.48 22.71 15.13
N GLN A 16 -2.81 23.60 14.20
CA GLN A 16 -3.37 23.23 12.90
C GLN A 16 -2.36 22.44 12.05
N VAL A 17 -1.10 22.88 11.97
CA VAL A 17 -0.03 22.16 11.26
C VAL A 17 0.19 20.77 11.88
N CYS A 18 0.26 20.67 13.21
CA CYS A 18 0.42 19.39 13.90
C CYS A 18 -0.76 18.44 13.65
N GLN A 19 -1.99 18.94 13.65
CA GLN A 19 -3.18 18.13 13.33
C GLN A 19 -3.16 17.62 11.89
N GLU A 20 -2.71 18.43 10.94
CA GLU A 20 -2.59 18.04 9.55
C GLU A 20 -1.50 16.97 9.35
N GLU A 21 -0.34 17.14 9.99
CA GLU A 21 0.74 16.15 9.97
C GLU A 21 0.34 14.82 10.63
N LEU A 22 -0.38 14.86 11.75
CA LEU A 22 -0.89 13.65 12.41
C LEU A 22 -1.90 12.91 11.55
N LYS A 23 -2.83 13.63 10.91
CA LYS A 23 -3.79 13.03 9.96
C LYS A 23 -3.07 12.36 8.80
N ARG A 24 -2.13 13.07 8.15
CA ARG A 24 -1.33 12.54 7.03
C ARG A 24 -0.52 11.31 7.43
N THR A 25 0.16 11.36 8.57
CA THR A 25 0.95 10.22 9.09
C THR A 25 0.05 9.01 9.33
N THR A 26 -1.14 9.23 9.88
CA THR A 26 -2.13 8.16 10.10
C THR A 26 -2.62 7.57 8.79
N GLU A 27 -2.89 8.39 7.77
CA GLU A 27 -3.31 7.94 6.43
C GLU A 27 -2.22 7.12 5.74
N ILE A 28 -0.97 7.60 5.76
CA ILE A 28 0.18 6.86 5.26
C ILE A 28 0.33 5.54 6.01
N GLY A 29 0.25 5.56 7.34
CA GLY A 29 0.36 4.36 8.17
C GLY A 29 -0.72 3.31 7.85
N LYS A 30 -1.98 3.74 7.65
CA LYS A 30 -3.06 2.85 7.21
C LYS A 30 -2.74 2.20 5.86
N LYS A 31 -2.27 2.99 4.89
CA LYS A 31 -1.88 2.49 3.57
C LYS A 31 -0.70 1.52 3.64
N MET A 32 0.29 1.79 4.48
CA MET A 32 1.42 0.88 4.71
C MET A 32 1.00 -0.45 5.34
N LEU A 33 0.05 -0.45 6.28
CA LEU A 33 -0.51 -1.68 6.84
C LEU A 33 -1.23 -2.51 5.77
N SER A 34 -2.03 -1.85 4.92
CA SER A 34 -2.65 -2.50 3.76
C SER A 34 -1.60 -3.07 2.81
N ALA A 35 -0.57 -2.29 2.45
CA ALA A 35 0.52 -2.76 1.60
C ALA A 35 1.25 -3.96 2.20
N SER A 36 1.51 -3.95 3.50
CA SER A 36 2.14 -5.08 4.20
C SER A 36 1.32 -6.35 4.03
N LYS A 37 -0.01 -6.28 4.22
CA LYS A 37 -0.90 -7.43 4.03
C LYS A 37 -0.92 -7.89 2.57
N THR A 38 -1.08 -6.97 1.62
CA THR A 38 -1.10 -7.28 0.19
C THR A 38 0.22 -7.90 -0.27
N ASN A 39 1.35 -7.42 0.24
CA ASN A 39 2.67 -7.96 -0.07
C ASN A 39 2.86 -9.38 0.48
N THR A 40 2.36 -9.67 1.69
CA THR A 40 2.35 -11.05 2.21
C THR A 40 1.53 -11.97 1.30
N THR A 41 0.33 -11.56 0.91
CA THR A 41 -0.51 -12.35 -0.02
C THR A 41 0.15 -12.54 -1.38
N LEU A 42 0.83 -11.51 -1.91
CA LEU A 42 1.58 -11.61 -3.16
C LEU A 42 2.72 -12.65 -3.05
N HIS A 43 3.47 -12.60 -1.95
CA HIS A 43 4.56 -13.54 -1.69
C HIS A 43 4.04 -14.98 -1.61
N GLU A 44 2.99 -15.22 -0.83
CA GLU A 44 2.35 -16.53 -0.67
C GLU A 44 1.84 -17.07 -2.02
N ALA A 45 1.20 -16.22 -2.84
CA ALA A 45 0.69 -16.62 -4.15
C ALA A 45 1.82 -17.00 -5.13
N TYR A 46 2.93 -16.27 -5.13
CA TYR A 46 4.11 -16.62 -5.92
C TYR A 46 4.77 -17.91 -5.43
N GLU A 47 4.88 -18.09 -4.12
CA GLU A 47 5.43 -19.31 -3.51
C GLU A 47 4.61 -20.54 -3.92
N GLU A 48 3.29 -20.48 -3.76
CA GLU A 48 2.39 -21.58 -4.14
C GLU A 48 2.46 -21.90 -5.63
N LEU A 49 2.47 -20.87 -6.50
CA LEU A 49 2.63 -21.05 -7.94
C LEU A 49 3.97 -21.72 -8.27
N GLY A 50 5.04 -21.35 -7.56
CA GLY A 50 6.36 -21.96 -7.66
C GLY A 50 6.34 -23.44 -7.27
N HIS A 51 5.68 -23.79 -6.16
CA HIS A 51 5.52 -25.18 -5.72
C HIS A 51 4.75 -26.04 -6.73
N LEU A 52 3.64 -25.51 -7.27
CA LEU A 52 2.86 -26.20 -8.30
C LEU A 52 3.68 -26.43 -9.57
N THR A 53 4.41 -25.41 -10.00
CA THR A 53 5.27 -25.49 -11.19
C THR A 53 6.40 -26.49 -10.99
N PHE A 54 7.06 -26.47 -9.83
CA PHE A 54 8.12 -27.42 -9.49
C PHE A 54 7.62 -28.86 -9.55
N LYS A 55 6.47 -29.14 -8.94
CA LYS A 55 5.85 -30.45 -8.95
C LYS A 55 5.49 -30.91 -10.37
N ALA A 56 4.90 -30.03 -11.18
CA ALA A 56 4.56 -30.30 -12.57
C ALA A 56 5.81 -30.64 -13.42
N VAL A 57 6.92 -29.96 -13.16
CA VAL A 57 8.23 -30.25 -13.79
C VAL A 57 8.76 -31.62 -13.36
N GLU A 58 8.74 -31.94 -12.06
CA GLU A 58 9.20 -33.24 -11.55
C GLU A 58 8.40 -34.41 -12.13
N GLU A 59 7.09 -34.24 -12.29
CA GLU A 59 6.21 -35.26 -12.87
C GLU A 59 6.32 -35.37 -14.39
N GLY A 60 7.10 -34.49 -15.04
CA GLY A 60 7.24 -34.42 -16.49
C GLY A 60 5.98 -33.95 -17.21
N LYS A 61 5.04 -33.33 -16.49
CA LYS A 61 3.73 -32.87 -16.96
C LYS A 61 3.59 -31.38 -16.70
N LEU A 62 4.24 -30.59 -17.54
CA LEU A 62 4.12 -29.14 -17.49
C LEU A 62 2.81 -28.69 -18.17
N GLU A 63 1.70 -28.77 -17.45
CA GLU A 63 0.41 -28.24 -17.89
C GLU A 63 -0.03 -27.10 -16.97
N PHE A 64 -0.22 -25.91 -17.54
CA PHE A 64 -0.66 -24.71 -16.82
C PHE A 64 -2.17 -24.46 -16.93
N ASP A 65 -2.93 -25.46 -17.40
CA ASP A 65 -4.39 -25.39 -17.49
C ASP A 65 -5.09 -25.82 -16.19
N ASP A 66 -4.44 -25.55 -15.04
CA ASP A 66 -4.98 -25.81 -13.73
C ASP A 66 -5.79 -24.59 -13.23
N ALA A 67 -6.98 -24.83 -12.67
CA ALA A 67 -7.85 -23.78 -12.16
C ALA A 67 -7.20 -22.96 -11.04
N ARG A 68 -6.38 -23.61 -10.19
CA ARG A 68 -5.63 -22.96 -9.12
C ARG A 68 -4.54 -22.06 -9.68
N VAL A 69 -3.83 -22.50 -10.72
CA VAL A 69 -2.81 -21.67 -11.39
C VAL A 69 -3.44 -20.38 -11.93
N LYS A 70 -4.61 -20.46 -12.56
CA LYS A 70 -5.33 -19.27 -13.05
C LYS A 70 -5.75 -18.33 -11.91
N GLU A 71 -6.23 -18.89 -10.81
CA GLU A 71 -6.60 -18.11 -9.62
C GLU A 71 -5.39 -17.39 -8.99
N LEU A 72 -4.26 -18.09 -8.87
CA LEU A 72 -3.01 -17.55 -8.35
C LEU A 72 -2.50 -16.40 -9.23
N VAL A 73 -2.51 -16.57 -10.55
CA VAL A 73 -2.11 -15.51 -11.50
C VAL A 73 -3.02 -14.28 -11.37
N ASN A 74 -4.33 -14.47 -11.21
CA ASN A 74 -5.25 -13.35 -11.02
C ASN A 74 -5.04 -12.66 -9.67
N THR A 75 -4.72 -13.42 -8.63
CA THR A 75 -4.39 -12.89 -7.30
C THR A 75 -3.12 -12.06 -7.35
N ILE A 76 -2.06 -12.59 -7.97
CA ILE A 76 -0.79 -11.89 -8.19
C ILE A 76 -1.02 -10.55 -8.89
N LYS A 77 -1.74 -10.56 -10.03
CA LYS A 77 -2.05 -9.33 -10.78
C LYS A 77 -2.83 -8.31 -9.95
N SER A 78 -3.78 -8.78 -9.15
CA SER A 78 -4.58 -7.91 -8.29
C SER A 78 -3.73 -7.30 -7.19
N CYS A 79 -2.86 -8.09 -6.55
CA CYS A 79 -1.94 -7.60 -5.53
C CYS A 79 -0.91 -6.61 -6.08
N GLU A 80 -0.35 -6.86 -7.27
CA GLU A 80 0.58 -5.94 -7.94
C GLU A 80 -0.09 -4.59 -8.23
N PHE A 81 -1.31 -4.63 -8.79
CA PHE A 81 -2.11 -3.43 -9.03
C PHE A 81 -2.41 -2.66 -7.73
N ASP A 82 -2.82 -3.36 -6.68
CA ASP A 82 -3.13 -2.76 -5.38
C ASP A 82 -1.88 -2.12 -4.75
N LEU A 83 -0.72 -2.76 -4.84
CA LEU A 83 0.54 -2.21 -4.34
C LEU A 83 0.95 -0.95 -5.11
N GLU A 84 0.86 -0.97 -6.45
CA GLU A 84 1.12 0.21 -7.29
C GLU A 84 0.18 1.37 -6.93
N LYS A 85 -1.11 1.08 -6.74
CA LYS A 85 -2.08 2.07 -6.32
C LYS A 85 -1.76 2.66 -4.94
N ILE A 86 -1.39 1.81 -3.98
CA ILE A 86 -0.99 2.26 -2.65
C ILE A 86 0.26 3.15 -2.73
N GLU A 87 1.24 2.79 -3.55
CA GLU A 87 2.43 3.59 -3.77
C GLU A 87 2.09 4.97 -4.33
N ASN A 88 1.25 5.02 -5.37
CA ASN A 88 0.78 6.28 -5.96
C ASN A 88 0.04 7.14 -4.93
N ASP A 89 -0.89 6.56 -4.17
CA ASP A 89 -1.63 7.28 -3.14
C ASP A 89 -0.70 7.85 -2.05
N VAL A 90 0.31 7.10 -1.61
CA VAL A 90 1.29 7.57 -0.62
C VAL A 90 2.14 8.70 -1.20
N ASN A 91 2.53 8.60 -2.46
CA ASN A 91 3.29 9.65 -3.15
C ASN A 91 2.49 10.93 -3.29
N ASP A 92 1.18 10.84 -3.55
CA ASP A 92 0.29 12.00 -3.64
C ASP A 92 0.09 12.68 -2.29
N ILE A 93 -0.09 11.91 -1.20
CA ILE A 93 -0.13 12.47 0.17
C ILE A 93 1.17 13.21 0.51
N LYS A 94 2.34 12.65 0.11
CA LYS A 94 3.64 13.28 0.32
C LYS A 94 3.82 14.56 -0.50
N LYS A 95 3.34 14.59 -1.76
CA LYS A 95 3.41 15.77 -2.64
C LYS A 95 2.54 16.92 -2.12
N ASN A 96 1.31 16.63 -1.68
CA ASN A 96 0.39 17.59 -1.08
C ASN A 96 0.90 18.21 0.25
N SER A 97 2.06 17.75 0.76
CA SER A 97 2.71 18.30 1.95
C SER A 97 3.85 19.27 1.65
N LYS A 98 4.24 19.44 0.38
CA LYS A 98 5.33 20.35 -0.05
C LYS A 98 4.85 21.70 -0.60
N GLU A 99 3.54 21.86 -0.76
CA GLU A 99 2.86 23.14 -1.05
C GLU A 99 2.30 23.75 0.24
#